data_AF-A0A2E1JFZ8-F1
#
_entry.id   AF-A0A2E1JFZ8-F1
#
_cell.length_a   1.000
_cell.length_b   1.000
_cell.length_c   1.000
_cell.angle_alpha   90.00
_cell.angle_beta   90.00
_cell.angle_gamma   90.00
#
_symmetry.space_group_name_H-M   'P 1'
#
loop_
_entity.id
_entity.type
_entity.pdbx_description
1 polymer ?
#
loop_
_entity_poly.entity_id
_entity_poly.type
_entity_poly.pdbx_seq_one_letter_code
_entity_poly.pdbx_strand_id
1 'polypeptide(L)'
;MELDDEYEDITPSERGDVFIAINKCIDILESDSVSDTDKSFYLKLLVHFVGDLHQPLHIGRYEDRGANRIYVKWFGRNSNLHRVWDSEMINSHNMSYSELALNLPNPDFLISAEEANDFKRGDVLNWVDEVHEYTNKIYGDVSIDDKLGYEYQYKNFGTVKDLLLIGGIRLAKILNYLFD
;
A
#
# COMPACT_ATOMS: atom_id res chain seq x y z
N MET A 1 7.75 -7.24 -10.89
CA MET A 1 7.01 -6.53 -11.93
C MET A 1 7.92 -5.42 -12.42
N GLU A 2 8.16 -5.36 -13.73
CA GLU A 2 8.73 -4.17 -14.36
C GLU A 2 7.66 -3.05 -14.37
N LEU A 3 8.04 -1.80 -14.64
CA LEU A 3 7.08 -0.68 -14.59
C LEU A 3 5.95 -0.77 -15.62
N ASP A 4 6.21 -1.43 -16.75
CA ASP A 4 5.28 -1.50 -17.87
C ASP A 4 4.44 -2.78 -17.84
N ASP A 5 4.64 -3.64 -16.84
CA ASP A 5 3.92 -4.90 -16.66
C ASP A 5 2.59 -4.70 -15.92
N GLU A 6 1.56 -5.46 -16.30
CA GLU A 6 0.36 -5.69 -15.50
C GLU A 6 0.54 -6.94 -14.63
N TYR A 7 -0.09 -7.00 -13.45
CA TYR A 7 0.10 -8.15 -12.56
C TYR A 7 -0.39 -9.47 -13.19
N GLU A 8 -1.44 -9.42 -14.01
CA GLU A 8 -1.97 -10.60 -14.71
C GLU A 8 -0.98 -11.23 -15.71
N ASP A 9 -0.06 -10.42 -16.26
CA ASP A 9 0.88 -10.84 -17.29
C ASP A 9 2.18 -11.43 -16.73
N ILE A 10 2.39 -11.34 -15.41
CA ILE A 10 3.58 -11.87 -14.74
C ILE A 10 3.27 -13.17 -14.00
N THR A 11 4.22 -14.11 -14.03
CA THR A 11 4.11 -15.32 -13.22
C THR A 11 4.36 -14.97 -11.74
N PRO A 12 3.39 -15.20 -10.83
CA PRO A 12 3.59 -14.92 -9.41
C PRO A 12 4.76 -15.71 -8.84
N SER A 13 5.43 -15.12 -7.85
CA SER A 13 6.55 -15.78 -7.16
C SER A 13 6.09 -17.07 -6.48
N GLU A 14 6.84 -18.17 -6.65
CA GLU A 14 6.58 -19.42 -5.92
C GLU A 14 6.66 -19.26 -4.39
N ARG A 15 7.30 -18.19 -3.91
CA ARG A 15 7.38 -17.84 -2.49
C ARG A 15 6.17 -17.04 -1.99
N GLY A 16 5.24 -16.69 -2.87
CA GLY A 16 4.11 -15.81 -2.61
C GLY A 16 4.44 -14.33 -2.80
N ASP A 17 3.38 -13.53 -2.77
CA ASP A 17 3.35 -12.07 -2.84
C ASP A 17 2.15 -11.54 -2.02
N VAL A 18 1.97 -10.22 -1.98
CA VAL A 18 0.92 -9.56 -1.20
C VAL A 18 -0.49 -9.94 -1.66
N PHE A 19 -0.71 -10.14 -2.96
CA PHE A 19 -2.01 -10.56 -3.50
C PHE A 19 -2.37 -11.97 -3.03
N ILE A 20 -1.42 -12.91 -3.12
CA ILE A 20 -1.58 -14.28 -2.62
C ILE A 20 -1.80 -14.25 -1.10
N ALA A 21 -1.04 -13.42 -0.37
CA ALA A 21 -1.13 -13.34 1.09
C ALA A 21 -2.49 -12.80 1.56
N ILE A 22 -3.02 -11.76 0.92
CA ILE A 22 -4.36 -11.21 1.24
C ILE A 22 -5.42 -12.27 0.99
N ASN A 23 -5.44 -12.90 -0.18
CA ASN A 23 -6.42 -13.96 -0.50
C ASN A 23 -6.32 -15.14 0.46
N LYS A 24 -5.10 -15.54 0.84
CA LYS A 24 -4.88 -16.58 1.84
C LYS A 24 -5.46 -16.20 3.20
N CYS A 25 -5.34 -14.95 3.63
CA CYS A 25 -5.95 -14.48 4.87
C CYS A 25 -7.47 -14.55 4.80
N ILE A 26 -8.07 -14.10 3.68
CA ILE A 26 -9.52 -14.18 3.46
C ILE A 26 -10.00 -15.64 3.54
N ASP A 27 -9.34 -16.57 2.84
CA ASP A 27 -9.69 -18.02 2.87
C ASP A 27 -9.70 -18.60 4.29
N ILE A 28 -8.73 -18.20 5.11
CA ILE A 28 -8.62 -18.69 6.48
C ILE A 28 -9.70 -18.09 7.38
N LEU A 29 -10.03 -16.82 7.17
CA LEU A 29 -11.04 -16.11 7.97
C LEU A 29 -12.46 -16.58 7.65
N GLU A 30 -12.75 -16.90 6.38
CA GLU A 30 -14.01 -17.51 5.94
C GLU A 30 -14.21 -18.95 6.46
N SER A 31 -13.13 -19.66 6.81
CA SER A 31 -13.22 -21.07 7.17
C SER A 31 -13.81 -21.29 8.56
N ASP A 32 -14.89 -22.07 8.66
CA ASP A 32 -15.48 -22.50 9.94
C ASP A 32 -14.63 -23.55 10.68
N SER A 33 -13.64 -24.14 10.01
CA SER A 33 -12.82 -25.24 10.55
C SER A 33 -11.54 -24.77 11.23
N VAL A 34 -11.23 -23.48 11.17
CA VAL A 34 -9.99 -22.89 11.71
C VAL A 34 -10.24 -22.35 13.13
N SER A 35 -9.24 -22.50 14.01
CA SER A 35 -9.34 -22.03 15.39
C SER A 35 -9.42 -20.50 15.49
N ASP A 36 -10.09 -19.98 16.53
CA ASP A 36 -10.14 -18.53 16.79
C ASP A 36 -8.74 -17.91 16.97
N THR A 37 -7.78 -18.69 17.47
CA THR A 37 -6.39 -18.23 17.62
C THR A 37 -5.75 -17.99 16.27
N ASP A 38 -5.93 -18.92 15.33
CA ASP A 38 -5.44 -18.78 13.97
C ASP A 38 -6.20 -17.66 13.24
N LYS A 39 -7.53 -17.59 13.37
CA LYS A 39 -8.31 -16.47 12.82
C LYS A 39 -7.81 -15.11 13.32
N SER A 40 -7.52 -14.98 14.62
CA SER A 40 -6.93 -13.75 15.17
C SER A 40 -5.57 -13.41 14.58
N PHE A 41 -4.73 -14.41 14.33
CA PHE A 41 -3.43 -14.23 13.68
C PHE A 41 -3.59 -13.77 12.22
N TYR A 42 -4.43 -14.45 11.44
CA TYR A 42 -4.66 -14.10 10.03
C TYR A 42 -5.40 -12.78 9.86
N LEU A 43 -6.24 -12.38 10.81
CA LEU A 43 -6.85 -11.05 10.82
C LEU A 43 -5.79 -9.94 10.95
N LYS A 44 -4.80 -10.11 11.84
CA LYS A 44 -3.69 -9.15 11.98
C LYS A 44 -2.86 -9.08 10.70
N LEU A 45 -2.59 -10.23 10.07
CA LEU A 45 -1.89 -10.28 8.79
C LEU A 45 -2.68 -9.60 7.68
N LEU A 46 -4.00 -9.81 7.61
CA LEU A 46 -4.87 -9.14 6.64
C LEU A 46 -4.77 -7.61 6.77
N VAL A 47 -4.91 -7.09 8.01
CA VAL A 47 -4.78 -5.65 8.28
C VAL A 47 -3.43 -5.12 7.82
N HIS A 48 -2.35 -5.87 8.06
CA HIS A 48 -1.00 -5.48 7.67
C HIS A 48 -0.82 -5.49 6.15
N PHE A 49 -1.16 -6.58 5.47
CA PHE A 49 -0.96 -6.73 4.03
C PHE A 49 -1.83 -5.79 3.20
N VAL A 50 -3.05 -5.49 3.64
CA VAL A 50 -3.87 -4.46 2.98
C VAL A 50 -3.24 -3.09 3.14
N GLY A 51 -2.59 -2.79 4.27
CA GLY A 51 -1.78 -1.58 4.44
C GLY A 51 -0.59 -1.54 3.48
N ASP A 52 0.22 -2.60 3.45
CA ASP A 52 1.40 -2.71 2.58
C ASP A 52 1.04 -2.65 1.09
N LEU A 53 -0.09 -3.24 0.68
CA LEU A 53 -0.60 -3.14 -0.69
C LEU A 53 -0.76 -1.68 -1.14
N HIS A 54 -1.08 -0.77 -0.23
CA HIS A 54 -1.28 0.65 -0.54
C HIS A 54 -0.01 1.48 -0.35
N GLN A 55 1.14 0.87 -0.06
CA GLN A 55 2.44 1.52 -0.11
C GLN A 55 3.04 1.27 -1.50
N PRO A 56 3.13 2.28 -2.40
CA PRO A 56 3.50 2.06 -3.80
C PRO A 56 4.78 1.25 -4.02
N LEU A 57 5.81 1.53 -3.23
CA LEU A 57 7.12 0.89 -3.36
C LEU A 57 7.17 -0.54 -2.81
N HIS A 58 6.10 -1.05 -2.19
CA HIS A 58 5.93 -2.50 -1.94
C HIS A 58 5.51 -3.26 -3.21
N ILE A 59 4.95 -2.56 -4.20
CA ILE A 59 4.70 -3.05 -5.57
C ILE A 59 5.78 -2.51 -6.52
N GLY A 60 6.99 -2.31 -6.01
CA GLY A 60 8.11 -1.76 -6.79
C GLY A 60 8.88 -2.81 -7.59
N ARG A 61 9.92 -2.34 -8.29
CA ARG A 61 10.71 -3.18 -9.17
C ARG A 61 11.57 -4.17 -8.40
N TYR A 62 11.86 -5.32 -9.02
CA TYR A 62 12.62 -6.38 -8.35
C TYR A 62 14.11 -6.03 -8.22
N GLU A 63 14.69 -5.44 -9.26
CA GLU A 63 16.11 -5.15 -9.42
C GLU A 63 16.65 -4.15 -8.38
N ASP A 64 15.81 -3.19 -7.97
CA ASP A 64 16.13 -2.21 -6.93
C ASP A 64 15.50 -2.55 -5.57
N ARG A 65 14.80 -3.68 -5.49
CA ARG A 65 14.10 -4.20 -4.30
C ARG A 65 13.05 -3.21 -3.79
N GLY A 66 12.18 -2.75 -4.67
CA GLY A 66 11.15 -1.76 -4.33
C GLY A 66 11.78 -0.43 -3.95
N ALA A 67 12.72 0.06 -4.75
CA ALA A 67 13.48 1.30 -4.54
C ALA A 67 14.36 1.34 -3.27
N ASN A 68 14.61 0.20 -2.61
CA ASN A 68 15.56 0.13 -1.50
C ASN A 68 17.00 0.43 -1.92
N ARG A 69 17.32 0.26 -3.22
CA ARG A 69 18.62 0.57 -3.83
C ARG A 69 18.67 1.94 -4.51
N ILE A 70 17.59 2.71 -4.48
CA ILE A 70 17.59 4.11 -4.92
C ILE A 70 17.99 4.95 -3.71
N TYR A 71 19.30 5.16 -3.56
CA TYR A 71 19.86 5.95 -2.46
C TYR A 71 19.59 7.43 -2.69
N VAL A 72 19.14 8.12 -1.64
CA VAL A 72 18.81 9.57 -1.67
C VAL A 72 19.27 10.25 -0.39
N LYS A 73 19.17 11.57 -0.34
CA LYS A 73 19.21 12.34 0.90
C LYS A 73 17.80 12.78 1.27
N TRP A 74 17.35 12.49 2.48
CA TRP A 74 16.12 13.06 3.06
C TRP A 74 16.50 14.14 4.07
N PHE A 75 16.15 15.40 3.78
CA PHE A 75 16.56 16.56 4.58
C PHE A 75 18.07 16.56 4.93
N GLY A 76 18.90 16.20 3.95
CA GLY A 76 20.36 16.15 4.06
C GLY A 76 20.94 14.89 4.73
N ARG A 77 20.10 13.96 5.23
CA ARG A 77 20.53 12.69 5.84
C ARG A 77 20.43 11.55 4.83
N ASN A 78 21.34 10.56 4.93
CA ASN A 78 21.31 9.39 4.05
C ASN A 78 20.02 8.58 4.25
N SER A 79 19.35 8.26 3.15
CA SER A 79 18.19 7.38 3.13
C SER A 79 18.13 6.58 1.81
N ASN A 80 17.02 5.87 1.60
CA ASN A 80 16.64 5.33 0.30
C ASN A 80 15.18 5.70 0.01
N LEU A 81 14.79 5.67 -1.26
CA LEU A 81 13.48 6.10 -1.69
C LEU A 81 12.36 5.27 -1.04
N HIS A 82 12.56 3.96 -0.86
CA HIS A 82 11.61 3.11 -0.13
C HIS A 82 11.29 3.66 1.26
N ARG A 83 12.32 3.91 2.07
CA ARG A 83 12.18 4.41 3.45
C ARG A 83 11.52 5.79 3.51
N VAL A 84 11.79 6.65 2.53
CA VAL A 84 11.15 7.97 2.43
C VAL A 84 9.63 7.84 2.40
N TRP A 85 9.11 6.90 1.59
CA TRP A 85 7.68 6.62 1.48
C TRP A 85 7.13 5.83 2.66
N ASP A 86 7.85 4.80 3.10
CA ASP A 86 7.43 3.90 4.19
C ASP A 86 7.28 4.62 5.53
N SER A 87 8.13 5.62 5.79
CA SER A 87 8.24 6.19 7.13
C SER A 87 8.66 7.65 7.19
N GLU A 88 9.61 8.12 6.39
CA GLU A 88 10.22 9.43 6.66
C GLU A 88 9.28 10.59 6.33
N MET A 89 8.50 10.52 5.25
CA MET A 89 7.47 11.53 4.96
C MET A 89 6.42 11.59 6.07
N ILE A 90 5.91 10.44 6.51
CA ILE A 90 4.89 10.34 7.56
C ILE A 90 5.43 10.88 8.89
N ASN A 91 6.61 10.40 9.32
CA ASN A 91 7.22 10.81 10.58
C ASN A 91 7.62 12.30 10.59
N SER A 92 7.96 12.88 9.43
CA SER A 92 8.29 14.30 9.32
C SER A 92 7.10 15.22 9.59
N HIS A 93 5.86 14.72 9.50
CA HIS A 93 4.66 15.46 9.90
C HIS A 93 4.45 15.50 11.42
N ASN A 94 5.12 14.63 12.18
CA ASN A 94 5.09 14.58 13.65
C ASN A 94 3.66 14.53 14.24
N MET A 95 2.76 13.82 13.54
CA MET A 95 1.42 13.51 14.01
C MET A 95 1.42 12.12 14.67
N SER A 96 0.66 11.94 15.74
CA SER A 96 0.27 10.60 16.18
C SER A 96 -0.59 9.91 15.12
N TYR A 97 -0.72 8.59 15.18
CA TYR A 97 -1.58 7.85 14.23
C TYR A 97 -3.04 8.35 14.27
N SER A 98 -3.56 8.71 15.46
CA SER A 98 -4.91 9.25 15.60
C SER A 98 -5.05 10.62 14.95
N GLU A 99 -4.06 11.50 15.14
CA GLU A 99 -4.08 12.82 14.49
C GLU A 99 -3.96 12.69 12.99
N LEU A 100 -3.09 11.80 12.48
CA LEU A 100 -2.97 11.55 11.05
C LEU A 100 -4.28 11.06 10.46
N ALA A 101 -4.92 10.06 11.10
CA ALA A 101 -6.22 9.53 10.68
C ALA A 101 -7.32 10.62 10.63
N LEU A 102 -7.36 11.51 11.62
CA LEU A 102 -8.31 12.64 11.65
C LEU A 102 -8.01 13.72 10.61
N ASN A 103 -6.79 13.77 10.06
CA ASN A 103 -6.35 14.75 9.06
C ASN A 103 -6.24 14.15 7.64
N LEU A 104 -6.72 12.91 7.45
CA LEU A 104 -6.89 12.34 6.11
C LEU A 104 -7.93 13.14 5.32
N PRO A 105 -7.86 13.15 3.98
CA PRO A 105 -8.85 13.80 3.14
C PRO A 105 -10.26 13.24 3.40
N ASN A 106 -11.30 13.99 3.02
CA ASN A 106 -12.65 13.46 3.13
C ASN A 106 -12.83 12.31 2.11
N PRO A 107 -13.28 11.12 2.56
CA PRO A 107 -13.47 9.94 1.70
C PRO A 107 -14.41 10.20 0.52
N ASP A 108 -15.41 11.07 0.64
CA ASP A 108 -16.36 11.38 -0.44
C ASP A 108 -15.68 11.98 -1.68
N PHE A 109 -14.46 12.52 -1.55
CA PHE A 109 -13.68 13.05 -2.68
C PHE A 109 -12.82 12.01 -3.37
N LEU A 110 -12.60 10.86 -2.73
CA LEU A 110 -11.72 9.79 -3.25
C LEU A 110 -12.50 8.53 -3.62
N ILE A 111 -13.63 8.26 -2.97
CA ILE A 111 -14.48 7.10 -3.25
C ILE A 111 -15.30 7.38 -4.52
N SER A 112 -14.99 6.67 -5.60
CA SER A 112 -15.87 6.64 -6.76
C SER A 112 -17.17 5.86 -6.46
N ALA A 113 -18.24 6.07 -7.23
CA ALA A 113 -19.46 5.28 -7.08
C ALA A 113 -19.22 3.77 -7.28
N GLU A 114 -18.20 3.40 -8.05
CA GLU A 114 -17.78 2.01 -8.24
C GLU A 114 -17.08 1.46 -6.99
N GLU A 115 -16.32 2.30 -6.28
CA GLU A 115 -15.79 2.00 -4.96
C GLU A 115 -16.84 2.05 -3.85
N ALA A 116 -18.09 2.38 -4.11
CA ALA A 116 -19.17 2.17 -3.14
C ALA A 116 -19.76 0.75 -3.21
N ASN A 117 -19.41 -0.05 -4.22
CA ASN A 117 -19.91 -1.42 -4.36
C ASN A 117 -19.28 -2.38 -3.34
N ASP A 118 -19.98 -3.48 -3.09
CA ASP A 118 -19.52 -4.58 -2.24
C ASP A 118 -18.21 -5.20 -2.78
N PHE A 119 -17.33 -5.57 -1.84
CA PHE A 119 -16.05 -6.18 -2.17
C PHE A 119 -16.21 -7.53 -2.89
N LYS A 120 -15.37 -7.73 -3.90
CA LYS A 120 -15.14 -9.02 -4.56
C LYS A 120 -13.65 -9.32 -4.52
N ARG A 121 -13.29 -10.61 -4.42
CA ARG A 121 -11.88 -11.04 -4.39
C ARG A 121 -11.05 -10.56 -5.59
N GLY A 122 -11.68 -10.42 -6.76
CA GLY A 122 -11.03 -9.84 -7.95
C GLY A 122 -10.62 -8.38 -7.78
N ASP A 123 -11.23 -7.63 -6.86
CA ASP A 123 -10.89 -6.23 -6.62
C ASP A 123 -9.46 -6.07 -6.10
N VAL A 124 -8.93 -7.05 -5.36
CA VAL A 124 -7.55 -7.00 -4.83
C VAL A 124 -6.54 -6.88 -5.97
N LEU A 125 -6.82 -7.53 -7.10
CA LEU A 125 -5.97 -7.46 -8.29
C LEU A 125 -6.02 -6.06 -8.92
N ASN A 126 -7.22 -5.52 -9.12
CA ASN A 126 -7.39 -4.15 -9.60
C ASN A 126 -6.65 -3.15 -8.70
N TRP A 127 -6.68 -3.34 -7.38
CA TRP A 127 -5.95 -2.48 -6.44
C TRP A 127 -4.44 -2.57 -6.58
N VAL A 128 -3.89 -3.74 -6.94
CA VAL A 128 -2.45 -3.89 -7.25
C VAL A 128 -2.09 -3.01 -8.44
N ASP A 129 -2.87 -3.09 -9.53
CA ASP A 129 -2.60 -2.35 -10.75
C ASP A 129 -2.77 -0.83 -10.56
N GLU A 130 -3.81 -0.41 -9.85
CA GLU A 130 -4.03 1.00 -9.48
C GLU A 130 -2.87 1.56 -8.65
N VAL A 131 -2.40 0.82 -7.64
CA VAL A 131 -1.26 1.24 -6.83
C VAL A 131 0.02 1.28 -7.67
N HIS A 132 0.18 0.35 -8.61
CA HIS A 132 1.31 0.32 -9.53
C HIS A 132 1.41 1.58 -10.40
N GLU A 133 0.28 2.23 -10.75
CA GLU A 133 0.32 3.54 -11.42
C GLU A 133 1.02 4.62 -10.58
N TYR A 134 0.81 4.63 -9.25
CA TYR A 134 1.52 5.54 -8.35
C TYR A 134 3.00 5.18 -8.29
N THR A 135 3.32 3.89 -8.25
CA THR A 135 4.68 3.38 -8.29
C THR A 135 5.43 3.91 -9.51
N ASN A 136 4.82 3.82 -10.69
CA ASN A 136 5.39 4.32 -11.95
C ASN A 136 5.69 5.82 -11.90
N LYS A 137 4.75 6.63 -11.37
CA LYS A 137 4.94 8.08 -11.19
C LYS A 137 6.11 8.37 -10.24
N ILE A 138 6.24 7.62 -9.15
CA ILE A 138 7.30 7.81 -8.15
C ILE A 138 8.69 7.51 -8.73
N TYR A 139 8.83 6.41 -9.47
CA TYR A 139 10.09 6.08 -10.14
C TYR A 139 10.46 7.10 -11.22
N GLY A 140 9.48 7.70 -11.91
CA GLY A 140 9.72 8.75 -12.89
C GLY A 140 10.17 10.09 -12.30
N ASP A 141 9.89 10.31 -11.01
CA ASP A 141 10.11 11.59 -10.32
C ASP A 141 11.44 11.68 -9.56
N VAL A 142 12.17 10.56 -9.40
CA VAL A 142 13.36 10.50 -8.52
C VAL A 142 14.53 9.80 -9.22
N SER A 143 15.72 10.39 -9.06
CA SER A 143 17.00 9.80 -9.45
C SER A 143 17.85 9.41 -8.24
N ILE A 144 18.82 8.51 -8.46
CA ILE A 144 19.83 8.17 -7.45
C ILE A 144 20.61 9.45 -7.06
N ASP A 145 20.92 9.57 -5.77
CA ASP A 145 21.60 10.69 -5.11
C ASP A 145 20.81 12.00 -5.03
N ASP A 146 19.53 11.99 -5.39
CA ASP A 146 18.65 13.16 -5.22
C ASP A 146 18.56 13.63 -3.77
N LYS A 147 18.40 14.94 -3.61
CA LYS A 147 18.25 15.60 -2.30
C LYS A 147 16.80 15.97 -2.08
N LEU A 148 16.06 15.03 -1.52
CA LEU A 148 14.66 15.16 -1.19
C LEU A 148 14.49 15.95 0.13
N GLY A 149 13.42 16.75 0.17
CA GLY A 149 13.09 17.61 1.31
C GLY A 149 11.71 18.23 1.12
N TYR A 150 11.54 19.49 1.53
CA TYR A 150 10.23 20.14 1.56
C TYR A 150 9.47 20.11 0.23
N GLU A 151 10.12 20.33 -0.90
CA GLU A 151 9.47 20.31 -2.22
C GLU A 151 8.90 18.93 -2.56
N TYR A 152 9.71 17.88 -2.38
CA TYR A 152 9.28 16.51 -2.61
C TYR A 152 8.17 16.09 -1.65
N GLN A 153 8.29 16.47 -0.37
CA GLN A 153 7.24 16.23 0.63
C GLN A 153 5.94 16.93 0.26
N TYR A 154 6.00 18.19 -0.13
CA TYR A 154 4.82 18.98 -0.51
C TYR A 154 4.11 18.37 -1.73
N LYS A 155 4.86 17.91 -2.74
CA LYS A 155 4.32 17.26 -3.94
C LYS A 155 3.64 15.93 -3.62
N ASN A 156 4.24 15.11 -2.74
CA ASN A 156 3.86 13.69 -2.60
C ASN A 156 3.07 13.35 -1.33
N PHE A 157 3.08 14.19 -0.29
CA PHE A 157 2.37 13.87 0.95
C PHE A 157 0.85 13.84 0.79
N GLY A 158 0.31 14.53 -0.22
CA GLY A 158 -1.09 14.35 -0.64
C GLY A 158 -1.37 12.88 -1.00
N THR A 159 -0.58 12.32 -1.92
CA THR A 159 -0.64 10.92 -2.34
C THR A 159 -0.53 9.95 -1.17
N VAL A 160 0.37 10.21 -0.21
CA VAL A 160 0.51 9.37 0.99
C VAL A 160 -0.80 9.32 1.77
N LYS A 161 -1.44 10.47 2.00
CA LYS A 161 -2.73 10.52 2.72
C LYS A 161 -3.85 9.85 1.94
N ASP A 162 -3.89 10.05 0.62
CA ASP A 162 -4.90 9.44 -0.24
C ASP A 162 -4.80 7.90 -0.15
N LEU A 163 -3.60 7.34 -0.30
CA LEU A 163 -3.37 5.90 -0.23
C LEU A 163 -3.62 5.30 1.17
N LEU A 164 -3.29 6.04 2.24
CA LEU A 164 -3.65 5.64 3.61
C LEU A 164 -5.16 5.57 3.79
N LEU A 165 -5.91 6.53 3.25
CA LEU A 165 -7.37 6.53 3.33
C LEU A 165 -7.98 5.39 2.50
N ILE A 166 -7.53 5.24 1.25
CA ILE A 166 -7.97 4.20 0.32
C ILE A 166 -7.73 2.81 0.92
N GLY A 167 -6.54 2.56 1.49
CA GLY A 167 -6.22 1.31 2.17
C GLY A 167 -7.13 1.04 3.38
N GLY A 168 -7.45 2.08 4.17
CA GLY A 168 -8.41 1.97 5.27
C GLY A 168 -9.83 1.62 4.82
N ILE A 169 -10.31 2.25 3.75
CA ILE A 169 -11.65 1.97 3.17
C ILE A 169 -11.70 0.54 2.62
N ARG A 170 -10.68 0.12 1.87
CA ARG A 170 -10.62 -1.22 1.27
C ARG A 170 -10.51 -2.32 2.32
N LEU A 171 -9.74 -2.08 3.39
CA LEU A 171 -9.73 -2.96 4.55
C LEU A 171 -11.13 -3.09 5.17
N ALA A 172 -11.83 -1.96 5.40
CA ALA A 172 -13.19 -1.99 5.94
C ALA A 172 -14.14 -2.80 5.07
N LYS A 173 -14.06 -2.69 3.74
CA LYS A 173 -14.87 -3.49 2.82
C LYS A 173 -14.61 -4.99 2.94
N ILE A 174 -13.34 -5.40 3.01
CA ILE A 174 -13.00 -6.82 3.19
C ILE A 174 -13.55 -7.32 4.53
N LEU A 175 -13.42 -6.53 5.60
CA LEU A 175 -13.94 -6.89 6.92
C LEU A 175 -15.46 -7.04 6.92
N ASN A 176 -16.18 -6.12 6.27
CA ASN A 176 -17.64 -6.22 6.13
C ASN A 176 -18.01 -7.49 5.34
N TYR A 177 -17.36 -7.73 4.19
CA TYR A 177 -17.57 -8.95 3.40
C TYR A 177 -17.34 -10.24 4.21
N LEU A 178 -16.38 -10.24 5.15
CA LEU A 178 -16.04 -11.41 5.96
C LEU A 178 -17.01 -11.64 7.14
N PHE A 179 -17.64 -10.59 7.66
CA PHE A 179 -18.29 -10.63 8.98
C PHE A 179 -19.72 -10.10 9.05
N ASP A 180 -20.25 -9.50 7.97
CA ASP A 180 -21.65 -9.09 7.84
C ASP A 180 -22.48 -10.11 7.04
#